data_AF-C1FEH8-F1
#
_entry.id   AF-C1FEH8-F1
#
_cell.length_a   1.000
_cell.length_b   1.000
_cell.length_c   1.000
_cell.angle_alpha   90.00
_cell.angle_beta   90.00
_cell.angle_gamma   90.00
#
_symmetry.space_group_name_H-M   'P 1'
#
loop_
_entity.id
_entity.type
_entity.pdbx_description
1 polymer ?
#
loop_
_entity_poly.entity_id
_entity_poly.type
_entity_poly.pdbx_seq_one_letter_code
_entity_poly.pdbx_strand_id
1 'polypeptide(L)'
;MAEVSTATDRHGDDISTSAIESTSRTVHSGRSLDDSVLSLKSKRTFQLISKKNSQRTKAWLKVTPTVEGARLEAVSLLCFRFEQATGKYFGPCWANKFEEFLLCHDQSDDPLLPNDKDATSFLRSRLLAARVPKHIIDKTVLTLLTCLRHARNRILTEAGPSKSAEKRQQVTVSFFENSMHEPRVRMCLGGARVEIRAEYYEKLRHLFAMRSESSPPLSSDDISVFQSATFSMLCRYTAAQGGMHRMSGGHHTALHAAVFDVLQHGLDVEAECFASPLNCHFHEYCSLFPDTDTTFGSRGSFFSFFPAEGSFECNPPFEEGIVLRCAEHVLLLLSRAEELKTALSFAVITPYWPGRLAWETVASSQYTSHVERIRRNEHSFLDGAQHTKRKRYRFASSDTTVCFLQSSVGKKRFAVTANLLRSLKVAFMPPS
;
A
#
# COMPACT_ATOMS: atom_id res chain seq x y z
N MET A 1 43.71 39.95 5.12
CA MET A 1 43.59 40.71 6.39
C MET A 1 42.67 39.86 7.27
N ALA A 2 43.22 38.89 8.02
CA ALA A 2 43.85 39.05 9.36
C ALA A 2 42.79 39.50 10.38
N GLU A 3 42.51 38.89 11.54
CA GLU A 3 43.24 38.04 12.51
C GLU A 3 42.18 37.15 13.24
N VAL A 4 42.36 35.87 13.61
CA VAL A 4 43.17 35.25 14.69
C VAL A 4 43.01 35.91 16.07
N SER A 5 42.38 35.20 17.03
CA SER A 5 42.88 35.14 18.42
C SER A 5 42.34 33.92 19.17
N THR A 6 43.29 33.22 19.78
CA THR A 6 43.26 32.00 20.62
C THR A 6 43.34 32.36 22.11
N ALA A 7 42.84 31.47 22.99
CA ALA A 7 43.41 31.04 24.31
C ALA A 7 42.26 30.43 25.15
N THR A 8 42.23 29.17 25.64
CA THR A 8 43.08 28.35 26.55
C THR A 8 43.19 28.84 28.00
N ASP A 9 42.55 28.12 28.93
CA ASP A 9 43.13 27.41 30.11
C ASP A 9 41.96 26.95 31.04
N ARG A 10 41.78 25.66 31.37
CA ARG A 10 42.50 24.76 32.31
C ARG A 10 42.52 25.23 33.77
N HIS A 11 41.81 24.48 34.64
CA HIS A 11 42.12 24.03 36.01
C HIS A 11 40.97 23.04 36.35
N GLY A 12 41.14 21.81 36.84
CA GLY A 12 42.24 21.21 37.60
C GLY A 12 41.76 20.92 39.03
N ASP A 13 41.70 19.63 39.39
CA ASP A 13 41.68 19.02 40.72
C ASP A 13 40.31 18.67 41.37
N ASP A 14 40.17 17.59 42.15
CA ASP A 14 40.65 16.20 42.13
C ASP A 14 39.96 15.45 43.31
N ILE A 15 39.85 14.12 43.21
CA ILE A 15 39.85 13.12 44.31
C ILE A 15 38.63 13.07 45.30
N SER A 16 37.86 11.98 45.27
CA SER A 16 38.13 10.84 46.18
C SER A 16 37.21 9.62 45.97
N THR A 17 37.85 8.48 46.14
CA THR A 17 37.47 7.08 46.03
C THR A 17 36.82 6.51 47.30
N SER A 18 35.93 5.52 47.15
CA SER A 18 35.96 4.32 48.02
C SER A 18 35.18 3.17 47.38
N ALA A 19 35.84 2.01 47.32
CA ALA A 19 35.32 0.73 46.88
C ALA A 19 35.23 -0.26 48.07
N ILE A 20 34.69 -1.45 47.79
CA ILE A 20 34.77 -2.72 48.56
C ILE A 20 33.66 -2.81 49.64
N GLU A 21 32.82 -3.84 49.78
CA GLU A 21 33.10 -5.28 49.77
C GLU A 21 31.84 -6.16 49.56
N SER A 22 32.12 -7.38 49.10
CA SER A 22 31.25 -8.54 48.93
C SER A 22 30.75 -9.18 50.24
N THR A 23 29.62 -9.89 50.21
CA THR A 23 29.46 -11.22 50.84
C THR A 23 28.24 -11.97 50.28
N SER A 24 28.27 -13.29 50.46
CA SER A 24 27.69 -14.34 49.62
C SER A 24 26.58 -15.18 50.27
N ARG A 25 25.73 -15.79 49.43
CA ARG A 25 25.10 -17.14 49.49
C ARG A 25 24.14 -17.52 50.65
N THR A 26 22.90 -17.87 50.26
CA THR A 26 22.27 -19.23 50.35
C THR A 26 20.98 -19.24 49.50
N VAL A 27 20.89 -19.94 48.36
CA VAL A 27 20.37 -21.32 48.13
C VAL A 27 18.94 -21.57 48.61
N HIS A 28 17.96 -21.66 47.68
CA HIS A 28 17.15 -22.89 47.49
C HIS A 28 16.23 -22.90 46.25
N SER A 29 16.22 -24.10 45.63
CA SER A 29 15.20 -24.79 44.82
C SER A 29 14.69 -24.18 43.53
N GLY A 30 15.08 -24.83 42.43
CA GLY A 30 14.63 -24.55 41.08
C GLY A 30 13.23 -25.05 40.72
N ARG A 31 12.78 -24.60 39.55
CA ARG A 31 11.79 -25.29 38.72
C ARG A 31 12.28 -25.26 37.28
N SER A 32 12.57 -26.46 36.79
CA SER A 32 12.80 -26.81 35.39
C SER A 32 11.61 -26.36 34.55
N LEU A 33 11.87 -25.66 33.44
CA LEU A 33 10.89 -25.48 32.37
C LEU A 33 10.93 -26.74 31.52
N ASP A 34 9.82 -27.45 31.52
CA ASP A 34 9.67 -28.79 30.97
C ASP A 34 9.52 -28.74 29.45
N ASP A 35 10.41 -29.43 28.75
CA ASP A 35 10.35 -29.79 27.35
C ASP A 35 9.25 -30.84 27.16
N SER A 36 8.00 -30.44 26.89
CA SER A 36 6.95 -31.43 26.55
C SER A 36 5.69 -30.88 25.86
N VAL A 37 5.79 -30.11 24.77
CA VAL A 37 4.67 -30.03 23.80
C VAL A 37 5.16 -29.91 22.35
N LEU A 38 5.99 -30.85 21.91
CA LEU A 38 6.25 -31.13 20.50
C LEU A 38 6.02 -32.63 20.25
N SER A 39 4.75 -33.00 20.07
CA SER A 39 4.34 -34.15 19.24
C SER A 39 2.83 -34.31 19.34
N LEU A 40 2.12 -34.03 18.24
CA LEU A 40 0.89 -34.73 17.85
C LEU A 40 0.55 -34.33 16.41
N LYS A 41 1.23 -34.99 15.46
CA LYS A 41 0.67 -35.20 14.12
C LYS A 41 -0.48 -36.19 14.27
N SER A 42 -1.71 -35.78 13.98
CA SER A 42 -2.68 -36.68 13.33
C SER A 42 -3.80 -35.92 12.63
N LYS A 43 -4.00 -36.34 11.39
CA LYS A 43 -5.02 -35.95 10.41
C LYS A 43 -6.39 -35.70 11.04
N ARG A 44 -6.93 -34.49 10.85
CA ARG A 44 -8.38 -34.25 10.87
C ARG A 44 -8.80 -33.60 9.57
N THR A 45 -9.31 -34.44 8.68
CA THR A 45 -10.16 -34.10 7.54
C THR A 45 -11.29 -33.20 8.04
N PHE A 46 -11.24 -31.91 7.74
CA PHE A 46 -12.35 -31.01 7.95
C PHE A 46 -13.43 -31.31 6.90
N GLN A 47 -14.43 -32.09 7.30
CA GLN A 47 -15.67 -32.21 6.54
C GLN A 47 -16.37 -30.85 6.50
N LEU A 48 -16.62 -30.37 5.28
CA LEU A 48 -17.47 -29.22 5.00
C LEU A 48 -18.86 -29.44 5.59
N ILE A 49 -19.17 -28.74 6.68
CA ILE A 49 -20.55 -28.49 7.06
C ILE A 49 -21.04 -27.30 6.25
N SER A 50 -21.64 -27.60 5.10
CA SER A 50 -22.49 -26.70 4.32
C SER A 50 -23.65 -26.20 5.21
N LYS A 51 -23.53 -24.99 5.74
CA LYS A 51 -24.67 -24.20 6.22
C LYS A 51 -25.04 -23.17 5.16
N LYS A 52 -26.29 -23.24 4.71
CA LYS A 52 -26.96 -22.46 3.65
C LYS A 52 -27.02 -20.92 3.85
N ASN A 53 -26.10 -20.32 4.60
CA ASN A 53 -25.90 -18.85 4.67
C ASN A 53 -24.75 -18.35 3.77
N SER A 54 -24.05 -19.23 3.06
CA SER A 54 -22.86 -18.94 2.23
C SER A 54 -23.15 -18.19 0.91
N GLN A 55 -24.40 -18.12 0.47
CA GLN A 55 -24.73 -17.53 -0.85
C GLN A 55 -24.77 -16.00 -0.85
N ARG A 56 -24.89 -15.37 0.32
CA ARG A 56 -24.93 -13.90 0.46
C ARG A 56 -23.55 -13.30 0.73
N THR A 57 -22.59 -14.11 1.19
CA THR A 57 -21.31 -13.67 1.77
C THR A 57 -20.19 -13.36 0.77
N LYS A 58 -20.47 -13.33 -0.54
CA LYS A 58 -19.44 -13.01 -1.56
C LYS A 58 -19.98 -12.24 -2.77
N ALA A 59 -21.17 -11.62 -2.68
CA ALA A 59 -21.72 -10.88 -3.83
C ALA A 59 -20.81 -9.71 -4.26
N TRP A 60 -20.17 -9.02 -3.31
CA TRP A 60 -19.21 -7.94 -3.57
C TRP A 60 -17.91 -8.39 -4.27
N LEU A 61 -17.61 -9.69 -4.32
CA LEU A 61 -16.47 -10.24 -5.08
C LEU A 61 -16.73 -10.33 -6.58
N LYS A 62 -17.96 -10.07 -7.04
CA LYS A 62 -18.28 -10.06 -8.46
C LYS A 62 -17.72 -8.79 -9.10
N VAL A 63 -16.54 -8.93 -9.71
CA VAL A 63 -15.94 -7.86 -10.52
C VAL A 63 -16.57 -7.87 -11.90
N THR A 64 -17.47 -6.92 -12.14
CA THR A 64 -17.98 -6.60 -13.48
C THR A 64 -17.92 -5.11 -13.72
N PRO A 65 -17.85 -4.67 -14.99
CA PRO A 65 -17.90 -3.25 -15.32
C PRO A 65 -19.09 -2.52 -14.68
N THR A 66 -20.27 -3.13 -14.63
CA THR A 66 -21.47 -2.55 -14.01
C THR A 66 -21.31 -2.34 -12.50
N VAL A 67 -20.76 -3.33 -11.79
CA VAL A 67 -20.54 -3.25 -10.33
C VAL A 67 -19.50 -2.19 -10.00
N GLU A 68 -18.37 -2.18 -10.72
CA GLU A 68 -17.32 -1.17 -10.49
C GLU A 68 -17.76 0.25 -10.89
N GLY A 69 -18.54 0.39 -11.97
CA GLY A 69 -19.13 1.67 -12.35
C GLY A 69 -20.06 2.20 -11.26
N ALA A 70 -20.94 1.35 -10.72
CA ALA A 70 -21.80 1.72 -9.61
C ALA A 70 -21.05 2.04 -8.33
N ARG A 71 -19.93 1.34 -8.05
CA ARG A 71 -19.03 1.68 -6.94
C ARG A 71 -18.40 3.04 -7.14
N LEU A 72 -17.89 3.34 -8.33
CA LEU A 72 -17.33 4.66 -8.63
C LEU A 72 -18.37 5.76 -8.38
N GLU A 73 -19.59 5.61 -8.89
CA GLU A 73 -20.66 6.59 -8.66
C GLU A 73 -21.06 6.71 -7.18
N ALA A 74 -21.20 5.58 -6.47
CA ALA A 74 -21.57 5.54 -5.06
C ALA A 74 -20.51 6.20 -4.18
N VAL A 75 -19.23 5.91 -4.41
CA VAL A 75 -18.09 6.50 -3.69
C VAL A 75 -17.96 7.98 -4.02
N SER A 76 -18.21 8.39 -5.26
CA SER A 76 -18.22 9.81 -5.66
C SER A 76 -19.26 10.60 -4.86
N LEU A 77 -20.48 10.06 -4.75
CA LEU A 77 -21.53 10.68 -3.93
C LEU A 77 -21.17 10.67 -2.44
N LEU A 78 -20.58 9.59 -1.94
CA LEU A 78 -20.12 9.51 -0.55
C LEU A 78 -19.04 10.55 -0.26
N CYS A 79 -18.08 10.75 -1.18
CA CYS A 79 -17.02 11.76 -1.09
C CYS A 79 -17.62 13.17 -0.98
N PHE A 80 -18.59 13.50 -1.83
CA PHE A 80 -19.33 14.76 -1.76
C PHE A 80 -20.03 14.95 -0.41
N ARG A 81 -20.73 13.92 0.09
CA ARG A 81 -21.40 13.97 1.41
C ARG A 81 -20.40 14.09 2.56
N PHE A 82 -19.24 13.45 2.44
CA PHE A 82 -18.16 13.57 3.40
C PHE A 82 -17.61 15.00 3.47
N GLU A 83 -17.36 15.63 2.32
CA GLU A 83 -16.96 17.05 2.26
C GLU A 83 -18.01 17.95 2.91
N GLN A 84 -19.29 17.79 2.55
CA GLN A 84 -20.37 18.60 3.13
C GLN A 84 -20.43 18.49 4.67
N ALA A 85 -20.24 17.27 5.19
CA ALA A 85 -20.38 17.01 6.62
C ALA A 85 -19.12 17.40 7.42
N THR A 86 -17.93 17.30 6.82
CA THR A 86 -16.65 17.38 7.54
C THR A 86 -15.73 18.52 7.09
N GLY A 87 -15.95 19.09 5.92
CA GLY A 87 -15.04 20.06 5.28
C GLY A 87 -14.77 21.28 6.15
N LYS A 88 -15.78 21.79 6.86
CA LYS A 88 -15.59 22.93 7.79
C LYS A 88 -14.76 22.60 9.03
N TYR A 89 -14.60 21.33 9.38
CA TYR A 89 -13.80 20.90 10.53
C TYR A 89 -12.38 20.48 10.12
N PHE A 90 -12.24 19.80 8.99
CA PHE A 90 -10.93 19.34 8.48
C PHE A 90 -10.24 20.36 7.57
N GLY A 91 -10.96 21.40 7.13
CA GLY A 91 -10.43 22.44 6.27
C GLY A 91 -9.87 21.86 4.95
N PRO A 92 -8.75 22.39 4.44
CA PRO A 92 -8.14 21.93 3.18
C PRO A 92 -7.75 20.44 3.15
N CYS A 93 -7.62 19.80 4.32
CA CYS A 93 -7.18 18.41 4.46
C CYS A 93 -8.33 17.39 4.43
N TRP A 94 -9.59 17.82 4.27
CA TRP A 94 -10.75 16.91 4.31
C TRP A 94 -10.61 15.76 3.29
N ALA A 95 -10.05 16.06 2.11
CA ALA A 95 -9.83 15.11 1.03
C ALA A 95 -8.89 13.96 1.45
N ASN A 96 -7.77 14.31 2.11
CA ASN A 96 -6.85 13.32 2.66
C ASN A 96 -7.55 12.45 3.73
N LYS A 97 -8.43 13.05 4.53
CA LYS A 97 -9.22 12.30 5.52
C LYS A 97 -10.25 11.38 4.90
N PHE A 98 -10.74 11.67 3.69
CA PHE A 98 -11.61 10.77 2.96
C PHE A 98 -10.85 9.55 2.42
N GLU A 99 -9.65 9.73 1.86
CA GLU A 99 -8.83 8.58 1.44
C GLU A 99 -8.41 7.72 2.65
N GLU A 100 -7.98 8.34 3.76
CA GLU A 100 -7.72 7.63 5.02
C GLU A 100 -8.96 6.86 5.54
N PHE A 101 -10.16 7.43 5.36
CA PHE A 101 -11.42 6.78 5.72
C PHE A 101 -11.69 5.55 4.85
N LEU A 102 -11.37 5.58 3.56
CA LEU A 102 -11.49 4.39 2.72
C LEU A 102 -10.48 3.33 3.15
N LEU A 103 -9.23 3.70 3.45
CA LEU A 103 -8.18 2.77 3.86
C LEU A 103 -8.43 2.04 5.19
N CYS A 104 -9.41 2.48 6.00
CA CYS A 104 -9.75 1.78 7.23
C CYS A 104 -10.65 0.54 6.99
N HIS A 105 -10.90 0.15 5.75
CA HIS A 105 -11.65 -1.06 5.44
C HIS A 105 -10.87 -2.33 5.83
N ASP A 106 -11.59 -3.38 6.26
CA ASP A 106 -11.06 -4.73 6.46
C ASP A 106 -11.38 -5.67 5.29
N GLN A 107 -11.97 -5.13 4.22
CA GLN A 107 -12.46 -5.85 3.04
C GLN A 107 -13.57 -6.87 3.34
N SER A 108 -14.20 -6.80 4.53
CA SER A 108 -15.27 -7.74 4.91
C SER A 108 -16.56 -7.50 4.13
N ASP A 109 -16.93 -6.23 3.95
CA ASP A 109 -18.24 -5.82 3.44
C ASP A 109 -18.17 -5.32 1.99
N ASP A 110 -17.04 -4.75 1.59
CA ASP A 110 -16.70 -4.31 0.24
C ASP A 110 -15.17 -4.18 0.14
N PRO A 111 -14.54 -4.42 -1.04
CA PRO A 111 -13.09 -4.29 -1.20
C PRO A 111 -12.54 -2.88 -0.96
N LEU A 112 -13.38 -1.83 -0.98
CA LEU A 112 -12.97 -0.43 -0.82
C LEU A 112 -13.72 0.30 0.31
N LEU A 113 -15.00 0.01 0.54
CA LEU A 113 -15.79 0.71 1.56
C LEU A 113 -15.64 0.03 2.94
N PRO A 114 -15.33 0.79 4.02
CA PRO A 114 -15.24 0.22 5.35
C PRO A 114 -16.59 -0.30 5.87
N ASN A 115 -16.54 -1.25 6.79
CA ASN A 115 -17.71 -1.65 7.57
C ASN A 115 -18.11 -0.52 8.56
N ASP A 116 -19.30 -0.63 9.16
CA ASP A 116 -19.81 0.42 10.05
C ASP A 116 -18.95 0.64 11.30
N LYS A 117 -18.32 -0.42 11.83
CA LYS A 117 -17.52 -0.36 13.05
C LYS A 117 -16.25 0.45 12.79
N ASP A 118 -15.52 0.13 11.72
CA ASP A 118 -14.26 0.79 11.39
C ASP A 118 -14.51 2.24 10.94
N ALA A 119 -15.56 2.46 10.14
CA ALA A 119 -16.02 3.80 9.78
C ALA A 119 -16.36 4.66 11.02
N THR A 120 -17.09 4.09 11.99
CA THR A 120 -17.43 4.80 13.24
C THR A 120 -16.18 5.15 14.04
N SER A 121 -15.27 4.19 14.21
CA SER A 121 -14.02 4.36 14.94
C SER A 121 -13.18 5.49 14.33
N PHE A 122 -12.98 5.44 13.01
CA PHE A 122 -12.24 6.45 12.26
C PHE A 122 -12.87 7.85 12.41
N LEU A 123 -14.15 7.99 12.11
CA LEU A 123 -14.83 9.28 12.12
C LEU A 123 -14.83 9.92 13.52
N ARG A 124 -15.13 9.14 14.57
CA ARG A 124 -15.08 9.64 15.95
C ARG A 124 -13.68 10.10 16.32
N SER A 125 -12.67 9.30 16.04
CA SER A 125 -11.27 9.62 16.33
C SER A 125 -10.83 10.92 15.64
N ARG A 126 -11.05 11.04 14.32
CA ARG A 126 -10.63 12.21 13.55
C ARG A 126 -11.40 13.49 13.90
N LEU A 127 -12.72 13.40 14.11
CA LEU A 127 -13.52 14.57 14.52
C LEU A 127 -13.19 15.02 15.94
N LEU A 128 -12.92 14.08 16.86
CA LEU A 128 -12.46 14.43 18.21
C LEU A 128 -11.09 15.12 18.17
N ALA A 129 -10.15 14.60 17.38
CA ALA A 129 -8.85 15.23 17.17
C ALA A 129 -8.97 16.65 16.57
N ALA A 130 -9.99 16.88 15.72
CA ALA A 130 -10.36 18.20 15.20
C ALA A 130 -11.16 19.07 16.19
N ARG A 131 -11.26 18.67 17.46
CA ARG A 131 -11.96 19.40 18.54
C ARG A 131 -13.44 19.69 18.26
N VAL A 132 -14.11 18.82 17.51
CA VAL A 132 -15.55 18.94 17.22
C VAL A 132 -16.37 18.57 18.47
N PRO A 133 -17.39 19.35 18.86
CA PRO A 133 -18.25 19.02 20.00
C PRO A 133 -18.93 17.65 19.87
N LYS A 134 -19.01 16.89 20.96
CA LYS A 134 -19.52 15.50 20.97
C LYS A 134 -20.89 15.32 20.29
N HIS A 135 -21.86 16.20 20.57
CA HIS A 135 -23.19 16.12 19.96
C HIS A 135 -23.16 16.30 18.43
N ILE A 136 -22.21 17.09 17.92
CA ILE A 136 -21.99 17.26 16.48
C ILE A 136 -21.30 16.02 15.90
N ILE A 137 -20.34 15.43 16.61
CA ILE A 137 -19.70 14.17 16.22
C ILE A 137 -20.76 13.09 16.03
N ASP A 138 -21.64 12.88 17.01
CA ASP A 138 -22.67 11.84 16.96
C ASP A 138 -23.60 12.03 15.75
N LYS A 139 -24.05 13.27 15.49
CA LYS A 139 -24.86 13.61 14.31
C LYS A 139 -24.11 13.38 12.99
N THR A 140 -22.85 13.78 12.92
CA THR A 140 -22.01 13.67 11.72
C THR A 140 -21.74 12.19 11.39
N VAL A 141 -21.37 11.40 12.39
CA VAL A 141 -21.13 9.95 12.26
C VAL A 141 -22.40 9.25 11.77
N LEU A 142 -23.56 9.50 12.39
CA LEU A 142 -24.82 8.90 11.98
C LEU A 142 -25.17 9.21 10.51
N THR A 143 -24.98 10.48 10.11
CA THR A 143 -25.22 10.92 8.73
C THR A 143 -24.31 10.18 7.75
N LEU A 144 -23.01 10.12 8.01
CA LEU A 144 -22.04 9.50 7.11
C LEU A 144 -22.17 7.98 7.06
N LEU A 145 -22.50 7.32 8.17
CA LEU A 145 -22.81 5.88 8.17
C LEU A 145 -24.04 5.58 7.33
N THR A 146 -25.05 6.45 7.35
CA THR A 146 -26.24 6.30 6.50
C THR A 146 -25.85 6.39 5.02
N CYS A 147 -25.05 7.38 4.64
CA CYS A 147 -24.51 7.50 3.28
C CYS A 147 -23.64 6.29 2.88
N LEU A 148 -22.78 5.80 3.77
CA LEU A 148 -21.94 4.62 3.55
C LEU A 148 -22.78 3.37 3.30
N ARG A 149 -23.81 3.13 4.11
CA ARG A 149 -24.74 2.00 3.93
C ARG A 149 -25.49 2.10 2.61
N HIS A 150 -25.94 3.29 2.22
CA HIS A 150 -26.56 3.51 0.92
C HIS A 150 -25.58 3.21 -0.23
N ALA A 151 -24.32 3.63 -0.11
CA ALA A 151 -23.29 3.34 -1.10
C ALA A 151 -23.07 1.82 -1.25
N ARG A 152 -22.89 1.10 -0.14
CA ARG A 152 -22.74 -0.37 -0.14
C ARG A 152 -23.97 -1.07 -0.71
N ASN A 153 -25.19 -0.67 -0.32
CA ASN A 153 -26.42 -1.24 -0.85
C ASN A 153 -26.58 -1.04 -2.37
N ARG A 154 -26.18 0.12 -2.89
CA ARG A 154 -26.19 0.38 -4.34
C ARG A 154 -25.28 -0.59 -5.07
N ILE A 155 -24.04 -0.77 -4.58
CA ILE A 155 -23.07 -1.70 -5.16
C ILE A 155 -23.59 -3.14 -5.11
N LEU A 156 -24.16 -3.56 -3.98
CA LEU A 156 -24.71 -4.90 -3.80
C LEU A 156 -25.91 -5.17 -4.72
N THR A 157 -26.71 -4.16 -5.03
CA THR A 157 -27.86 -4.29 -5.94
C THR A 157 -27.39 -4.66 -7.34
N GLU A 158 -26.33 -4.01 -7.83
CA GLU A 158 -25.71 -4.29 -9.13
C GLU A 158 -24.96 -5.62 -9.16
N ALA A 159 -24.43 -6.05 -8.01
CA ALA A 159 -23.76 -7.34 -7.88
C ALA A 159 -24.74 -8.53 -7.81
N GLY A 160 -26.02 -8.26 -7.55
CA GLY A 160 -27.07 -9.27 -7.44
C GLY A 160 -27.34 -10.04 -8.75
N PRO A 161 -28.17 -11.10 -8.69
CA PRO A 161 -28.61 -11.81 -9.88
C PRO A 161 -29.40 -10.86 -10.79
N SER A 162 -28.94 -10.73 -12.04
CA SER A 162 -29.57 -9.87 -13.05
C SER A 162 -31.04 -10.26 -13.21
N LYS A 163 -31.95 -9.30 -13.06
CA LYS A 163 -33.35 -9.51 -13.41
C LYS A 163 -33.44 -9.43 -14.93
N SER A 164 -33.61 -10.58 -15.59
CA SER A 164 -33.86 -10.74 -17.03
C SER A 164 -32.68 -10.44 -17.99
N ALA A 165 -32.87 -10.88 -19.24
CA ALA A 165 -31.92 -10.85 -20.35
C ALA A 165 -31.66 -9.42 -20.86
N GLU A 166 -31.18 -8.54 -19.98
CA GLU A 166 -30.73 -7.21 -20.37
C GLU A 166 -29.50 -7.32 -21.27
N LYS A 167 -29.53 -6.59 -22.40
CA LYS A 167 -28.37 -6.44 -23.29
C LYS A 167 -27.15 -6.11 -22.43
N ARG A 168 -26.12 -6.95 -22.46
CA ARG A 168 -24.82 -6.66 -21.84
C ARG A 168 -24.35 -5.30 -22.35
N GLN A 169 -24.46 -4.27 -21.52
CA GLN A 169 -23.91 -2.97 -21.85
C GLN A 169 -22.39 -3.12 -21.96
N GLN A 170 -21.85 -2.73 -23.10
CA GLN A 170 -20.41 -2.76 -23.34
C GLN A 170 -19.79 -1.44 -22.90
N VAL A 171 -18.55 -1.54 -22.42
CA VAL A 171 -17.76 -0.35 -22.10
C VAL A 171 -17.48 0.41 -23.39
N THR A 172 -17.83 1.69 -23.42
CA THR A 172 -17.47 2.58 -24.53
C THR A 172 -16.06 3.09 -24.32
N VAL A 173 -15.19 2.95 -25.32
CA VAL A 173 -13.80 3.42 -25.28
C VAL A 173 -13.59 4.47 -26.37
N SER A 174 -13.00 5.60 -26.01
CA SER A 174 -12.73 6.71 -26.93
C SER A 174 -11.31 7.24 -26.72
N PHE A 175 -10.61 7.44 -27.82
CA PHE A 175 -9.27 8.04 -27.86
C PHE A 175 -9.42 9.51 -28.23
N PHE A 176 -8.72 10.38 -27.53
CA PHE A 176 -8.77 11.83 -27.77
C PHE A 176 -7.49 12.50 -27.30
N GLU A 177 -7.23 13.72 -27.77
CA GLU A 177 -6.23 14.60 -27.18
C GLU A 177 -6.91 15.58 -26.23
N ASN A 178 -6.31 15.79 -25.05
CA ASN A 178 -6.78 16.85 -24.17
C ASN A 178 -6.39 18.24 -24.69
N SER A 179 -6.79 19.30 -23.99
CA SER A 179 -6.48 20.69 -24.36
C SER A 179 -4.99 21.03 -24.45
N MET A 180 -4.11 20.13 -24.02
CA MET A 180 -2.66 20.27 -24.02
C MET A 180 -1.99 19.31 -25.02
N HIS A 181 -2.74 18.74 -25.97
CA HIS A 181 -2.27 17.76 -26.95
C HIS A 181 -1.68 16.48 -26.33
N GLU A 182 -2.11 16.11 -25.12
CA GLU A 182 -1.72 14.83 -24.53
C GLU A 182 -2.71 13.73 -24.93
N PRO A 183 -2.26 12.60 -25.51
CA PRO A 183 -3.13 11.49 -25.85
C PRO A 183 -3.75 10.83 -24.62
N ARG A 184 -5.08 10.72 -24.62
CA ARG A 184 -5.90 10.16 -23.55
C ARG A 184 -6.86 9.09 -24.07
N VAL A 185 -7.21 8.19 -23.16
CA VAL A 185 -8.27 7.20 -23.35
C VAL A 185 -9.34 7.45 -22.30
N ARG A 186 -10.59 7.59 -22.75
CA ARG A 186 -11.76 7.71 -21.90
C ARG A 186 -12.60 6.45 -22.05
N MET A 187 -12.99 5.89 -20.91
CA MET A 187 -13.85 4.70 -20.84
C MET A 187 -15.12 5.04 -20.07
N CYS A 188 -16.28 4.61 -20.57
CA CYS A 188 -17.58 4.94 -20.01
C CYS A 188 -18.51 3.73 -19.98
N LEU A 189 -19.31 3.62 -18.92
CA LEU A 189 -20.41 2.68 -18.80
C LEU A 189 -21.47 3.27 -17.86
N GLY A 190 -22.69 3.49 -18.36
CA GLY A 190 -23.72 4.19 -17.60
C GLY A 190 -23.27 5.61 -17.20
N GLY A 191 -23.40 5.94 -15.92
CA GLY A 191 -22.94 7.22 -15.36
C GLY A 191 -21.46 7.25 -15.00
N ALA A 192 -20.77 6.10 -15.01
CA ALA A 192 -19.37 5.99 -14.64
C ALA A 192 -18.45 6.36 -15.80
N ARG A 193 -17.52 7.29 -15.53
CA ARG A 193 -16.49 7.74 -16.47
C ARG A 193 -15.12 7.69 -15.80
N VAL A 194 -14.16 7.10 -16.49
CA VAL A 194 -12.74 7.11 -16.12
C VAL A 194 -11.89 7.54 -17.30
N GLU A 195 -10.76 8.17 -17.00
CA GLU A 195 -9.79 8.63 -17.99
C GLU A 195 -8.39 8.19 -17.60
N ILE A 196 -7.57 7.90 -18.60
CA ILE A 196 -6.18 7.49 -18.42
C ILE A 196 -5.34 8.06 -19.57
N ARG A 197 -4.05 8.26 -19.35
CA ARG A 197 -3.09 8.53 -20.43
C ARG A 197 -2.98 7.32 -21.37
N ALA A 198 -2.85 7.58 -22.67
CA ALA A 198 -2.73 6.51 -23.66
C ALA A 198 -1.54 5.58 -23.41
N GLU A 199 -0.40 6.14 -22.95
CA GLU A 199 0.79 5.34 -22.60
C GLU A 199 0.52 4.31 -21.48
N TYR A 200 -0.31 4.65 -20.49
CA TYR A 200 -0.68 3.75 -19.40
C TYR A 200 -1.75 2.75 -19.84
N TYR A 201 -2.66 3.14 -20.74
CA TYR A 201 -3.59 2.19 -21.35
C TYR A 201 -2.84 1.10 -22.12
N GLU A 202 -1.81 1.50 -22.85
CA GLU A 202 -0.95 0.58 -23.59
C GLU A 202 -0.09 -0.29 -22.65
N LYS A 203 0.44 0.27 -21.56
CA LYS A 203 1.08 -0.51 -20.49
C LYS A 203 0.15 -1.61 -19.96
N LEU A 204 -1.11 -1.27 -19.65
CA LEU A 204 -2.10 -2.23 -19.14
C LEU A 204 -2.39 -3.31 -20.18
N ARG A 205 -2.40 -2.97 -21.47
CA ARG A 205 -2.56 -3.95 -22.56
C ARG A 205 -1.42 -4.97 -22.59
N HIS A 206 -0.18 -4.52 -22.38
CA HIS A 206 0.99 -5.41 -22.28
C HIS A 206 0.91 -6.31 -21.04
N LEU A 207 0.59 -5.75 -19.88
CA LEU A 207 0.40 -6.53 -18.64
C LEU A 207 -0.69 -7.59 -18.80
N PHE A 208 -1.81 -7.23 -19.43
CA PHE A 208 -2.90 -8.14 -19.74
C PHE A 208 -2.44 -9.28 -20.68
N ALA A 209 -1.76 -8.95 -21.78
CA ALA A 209 -1.30 -9.93 -22.76
C ALA A 209 -0.31 -10.94 -22.16
N MET A 210 0.63 -10.47 -21.33
CA MET A 210 1.59 -11.35 -20.63
C MET A 210 0.88 -12.33 -19.69
N ARG A 211 -0.18 -11.89 -18.99
CA ARG A 211 -0.90 -12.73 -18.04
C ARG A 211 -1.88 -13.70 -18.68
N SER A 212 -2.47 -13.30 -19.81
CA SER A 212 -3.43 -14.12 -20.57
C SER A 212 -2.75 -15.08 -21.54
N GLU A 213 -1.41 -15.14 -21.58
CA GLU A 213 -0.62 -15.88 -22.57
C GLU A 213 -1.04 -15.60 -24.02
N SER A 214 -1.70 -14.46 -24.24
CA SER A 214 -2.29 -14.09 -25.52
C SER A 214 -1.23 -13.40 -26.37
N SER A 215 -0.95 -13.95 -27.55
CA SER A 215 -0.01 -13.35 -28.49
C SER A 215 -0.62 -12.08 -29.11
N PRO A 216 0.10 -10.93 -29.14
CA PRO A 216 -0.35 -9.76 -29.88
C PRO A 216 -0.43 -10.06 -31.40
N PRO A 217 -1.44 -9.55 -32.13
CA PRO A 217 -2.57 -8.73 -31.67
C PRO A 217 -3.65 -9.54 -30.93
N LEU A 218 -4.28 -8.94 -29.92
CA LEU A 218 -5.39 -9.53 -29.17
C LEU A 218 -6.60 -9.81 -30.10
N SER A 219 -7.31 -10.92 -29.87
CA SER A 219 -8.57 -11.20 -30.57
C SER A 219 -9.66 -10.17 -30.21
N SER A 220 -10.75 -10.10 -30.99
CA SER A 220 -11.88 -9.21 -30.67
C SER A 220 -12.48 -9.50 -29.28
N ASP A 221 -12.52 -10.78 -28.90
CA ASP A 221 -13.03 -11.20 -27.60
C ASP A 221 -12.07 -10.79 -26.48
N ASP A 222 -10.76 -10.98 -26.69
CA ASP A 222 -9.73 -10.56 -25.72
C ASP A 222 -9.70 -9.04 -25.55
N ILE A 223 -9.94 -8.26 -26.61
CA ILE A 223 -10.07 -6.80 -26.53
C ILE A 223 -11.24 -6.42 -25.62
N SER A 224 -12.40 -7.08 -25.77
CA SER A 224 -13.58 -6.81 -24.93
C SER A 224 -13.33 -7.18 -23.46
N VAL A 225 -12.65 -8.30 -23.21
CA VAL A 225 -12.25 -8.73 -21.85
C VAL A 225 -11.26 -7.73 -21.25
N PHE A 226 -10.22 -7.33 -22.00
CA PHE A 226 -9.23 -6.34 -21.60
C PHE A 226 -9.88 -4.99 -21.26
N GLN A 227 -10.80 -4.51 -22.11
CA GLN A 227 -11.51 -3.25 -21.87
C GLN A 227 -12.40 -3.32 -20.63
N SER A 228 -13.10 -4.44 -20.44
CA SER A 228 -13.93 -4.67 -19.25
C SER A 228 -13.10 -4.71 -17.96
N ALA A 229 -11.96 -5.42 -17.98
CA ALA A 229 -11.04 -5.49 -16.85
C ALA A 229 -10.40 -4.13 -16.55
N THR A 230 -9.95 -3.43 -17.60
CA THR A 230 -9.32 -2.10 -17.48
C THR A 230 -10.29 -1.07 -16.91
N PHE A 231 -11.53 -1.05 -17.40
CA PHE A 231 -12.58 -0.18 -16.87
C PHE A 231 -12.87 -0.46 -15.40
N SER A 232 -13.00 -1.74 -15.05
CA SER A 232 -13.27 -2.18 -13.68
C SER A 232 -12.17 -1.75 -12.72
N MET A 233 -10.91 -2.02 -13.08
CA MET A 233 -9.74 -1.61 -12.30
C MET A 233 -9.64 -0.09 -12.18
N LEU A 234 -9.82 0.66 -13.28
CA LEU A 234 -9.77 2.12 -13.23
C LEU A 234 -10.89 2.71 -12.37
N CYS A 235 -12.10 2.15 -12.42
CA CYS A 235 -13.19 2.57 -11.54
C CYS A 235 -12.83 2.35 -10.07
N ARG A 236 -12.22 1.20 -9.73
CA ARG A 236 -11.77 0.89 -8.36
C ARG A 236 -10.74 1.90 -7.86
N TYR A 237 -9.67 2.13 -8.61
CA TYR A 237 -8.61 3.06 -8.20
C TYR A 237 -9.07 4.52 -8.22
N THR A 238 -9.93 4.92 -9.17
CA THR A 238 -10.53 6.27 -9.19
C THR A 238 -11.41 6.47 -7.96
N ALA A 239 -12.23 5.47 -7.59
CA ALA A 239 -13.04 5.52 -6.38
C ALA A 239 -12.17 5.63 -5.12
N ALA A 240 -11.08 4.86 -5.03
CA ALA A 240 -10.13 4.93 -3.93
C ALA A 240 -9.47 6.32 -3.77
N GLN A 241 -9.41 7.10 -4.85
CA GLN A 241 -8.84 8.45 -4.86
C GLN A 241 -9.88 9.57 -4.66
N GLY A 242 -11.12 9.24 -4.25
CA GLY A 242 -12.20 10.22 -4.04
C GLY A 242 -13.27 10.23 -5.14
N GLY A 243 -13.19 9.30 -6.09
CA GLY A 243 -14.15 9.16 -7.18
C GLY A 243 -14.11 10.33 -8.16
N MET A 244 -15.24 10.54 -8.85
CA MET A 244 -15.44 11.60 -9.84
C MET A 244 -15.75 12.96 -9.22
N HIS A 245 -15.98 13.04 -7.90
CA HIS A 245 -16.24 14.30 -7.20
C HIS A 245 -14.96 15.10 -7.01
N ARG A 246 -13.95 14.48 -6.38
CA ARG A 246 -12.64 15.10 -6.17
C ARG A 246 -11.55 14.05 -6.12
N MET A 247 -10.78 13.96 -7.20
CA MET A 247 -9.57 13.14 -7.22
C MET A 247 -8.48 13.81 -6.39
N SER A 248 -8.25 13.27 -5.19
CA SER A 248 -7.25 13.76 -4.24
C SER A 248 -5.94 12.96 -4.31
N GLY A 249 -5.99 11.82 -5.02
CA GLY A 249 -5.00 10.74 -5.04
C GLY A 249 -3.53 11.15 -5.04
N GLY A 250 -2.69 10.23 -4.56
CA GLY A 250 -1.24 10.41 -4.48
C GLY A 250 -0.65 10.21 -3.08
N HIS A 251 -1.34 9.50 -2.19
CA HIS A 251 -0.77 9.06 -0.90
C HIS A 251 0.24 7.93 -1.04
N HIS A 252 0.12 7.11 -2.09
CA HIS A 252 1.09 6.07 -2.41
C HIS A 252 1.88 6.47 -3.65
N THR A 253 3.11 6.94 -3.43
CA THR A 253 4.02 7.38 -4.49
C THR A 253 4.94 6.23 -4.92
N ALA A 254 5.30 6.17 -6.21
CA ALA A 254 6.21 5.14 -6.73
C ALA A 254 7.65 5.65 -6.80
N LEU A 255 8.63 4.73 -6.82
CA LEU A 255 10.03 5.07 -7.02
C LEU A 255 10.33 5.43 -8.48
N HIS A 256 11.44 6.11 -8.74
CA HIS A 256 11.90 6.34 -10.11
C HIS A 256 12.35 5.03 -10.76
N ALA A 257 12.25 4.94 -12.09
CA ALA A 257 12.79 3.79 -12.84
C ALA A 257 14.28 3.55 -12.53
N ALA A 258 15.08 4.61 -12.44
CA ALA A 258 16.50 4.50 -12.08
C ALA A 258 16.74 3.87 -10.69
N VAL A 259 15.80 4.03 -9.74
CA VAL A 259 15.91 3.38 -8.43
C VAL A 259 15.67 1.89 -8.56
N PHE A 260 14.66 1.49 -9.34
CA PHE A 260 14.43 0.08 -9.66
C PHE A 260 15.61 -0.54 -10.40
N ASP A 261 16.20 0.17 -11.37
CA ASP A 261 17.40 -0.30 -12.09
C ASP A 261 18.55 -0.59 -11.12
N VAL A 262 18.81 0.31 -10.17
CA VAL A 262 19.85 0.13 -9.15
C VAL A 262 19.55 -1.04 -8.22
N LEU A 263 18.30 -1.18 -7.77
CA LEU A 263 17.88 -2.28 -6.89
C LEU A 263 17.93 -3.63 -7.62
N GLN A 264 17.52 -3.68 -8.89
CA GLN A 264 17.56 -4.88 -9.70
C GLN A 264 19.01 -5.32 -9.96
N HIS A 265 19.88 -4.41 -10.41
CA HIS A 265 21.28 -4.76 -10.70
C HIS A 265 22.10 -5.09 -9.45
N GLY A 266 21.81 -4.43 -8.32
CA GLY A 266 22.61 -4.59 -7.11
C GLY A 266 22.11 -5.65 -6.13
N LEU A 267 20.82 -5.99 -6.17
CA LEU A 267 20.18 -6.88 -5.21
C LEU A 267 19.26 -7.92 -5.87
N ASP A 268 19.23 -8.03 -7.19
CA ASP A 268 18.33 -8.90 -7.95
C ASP A 268 16.84 -8.71 -7.56
N VAL A 269 16.42 -7.48 -7.27
CA VAL A 269 15.02 -7.20 -6.96
C VAL A 269 14.14 -7.58 -8.16
N GLU A 270 13.14 -8.43 -7.92
CA GLU A 270 12.32 -9.04 -8.97
C GLU A 270 10.83 -8.66 -8.90
N ALA A 271 10.36 -8.13 -7.77
CA ALA A 271 8.97 -7.74 -7.59
C ALA A 271 8.78 -6.63 -6.54
N GLU A 272 7.67 -5.89 -6.68
CA GLU A 272 7.21 -4.88 -5.73
C GLU A 272 6.22 -5.49 -4.73
N CYS A 273 6.43 -5.30 -3.43
CA CYS A 273 5.50 -5.70 -2.37
C CYS A 273 4.25 -4.80 -2.34
N PHE A 274 4.35 -3.55 -2.79
CA PHE A 274 3.23 -2.61 -2.75
C PHE A 274 3.18 -1.82 -4.05
N ALA A 275 2.32 -2.26 -4.97
CA ALA A 275 2.07 -1.56 -6.21
C ALA A 275 0.61 -1.70 -6.68
N SER A 276 0.37 -1.33 -7.92
CA SER A 276 -0.88 -1.44 -8.66
C SER A 276 -0.54 -1.63 -10.14
N PRO A 277 -1.49 -2.09 -10.97
CA PRO A 277 -1.30 -2.10 -12.42
C PRO A 277 -0.87 -0.73 -12.99
N LEU A 278 -1.30 0.35 -12.32
CA LEU A 278 -1.08 1.73 -12.72
C LEU A 278 0.34 2.24 -12.39
N ASN A 279 1.01 1.70 -11.37
CA ASN A 279 2.30 2.23 -10.92
C ASN A 279 3.43 1.20 -10.82
N CYS A 280 3.16 -0.08 -11.05
CA CYS A 280 4.20 -1.11 -11.02
C CYS A 280 5.31 -0.84 -12.04
N HIS A 281 6.55 -1.13 -11.63
CA HIS A 281 7.70 -1.19 -12.52
C HIS A 281 7.86 -2.61 -13.09
N PHE A 282 7.75 -3.63 -12.23
CA PHE A 282 7.86 -5.03 -12.63
C PHE A 282 6.53 -5.59 -13.14
N HIS A 283 6.60 -6.73 -13.84
CA HIS A 283 5.41 -7.48 -14.27
C HIS A 283 4.83 -8.32 -13.11
N GLU A 284 5.62 -8.59 -12.08
CA GLU A 284 5.18 -9.23 -10.85
C GLU A 284 5.19 -8.22 -9.70
N TYR A 285 4.05 -8.10 -9.02
CA TYR A 285 3.90 -7.20 -7.89
C TYR A 285 2.74 -7.64 -7.01
N CYS A 286 2.74 -7.24 -5.75
CA CYS A 286 1.60 -7.33 -4.87
C CYS A 286 0.77 -6.04 -4.93
N SER A 287 -0.55 -6.13 -4.77
CA SER A 287 -1.45 -4.99 -4.85
C SER A 287 -2.62 -5.06 -3.85
N LEU A 288 -3.31 -3.93 -3.67
CA LEU A 288 -4.40 -3.79 -2.72
C LEU A 288 -5.67 -4.53 -3.14
N PHE A 289 -5.95 -4.60 -4.45
CA PHE A 289 -7.20 -5.12 -5.02
C PHE A 289 -6.94 -6.36 -5.89
N PRO A 290 -6.65 -7.54 -5.31
CA PRO A 290 -6.36 -8.76 -6.08
C PRO A 290 -7.47 -9.12 -7.07
N ASP A 291 -8.72 -8.82 -6.74
CA ASP A 291 -9.90 -9.12 -7.53
C ASP A 291 -9.92 -8.39 -8.89
N THR A 292 -9.38 -7.16 -8.95
CA THR A 292 -9.25 -6.40 -10.21
C THR A 292 -7.86 -6.53 -10.83
N ASP A 293 -6.82 -6.76 -10.02
CA ASP A 293 -5.44 -6.52 -10.43
C ASP A 293 -4.72 -7.78 -10.92
N THR A 294 -5.20 -8.98 -10.53
CA THR A 294 -4.56 -10.26 -10.92
C THR A 294 -4.50 -10.43 -12.44
N THR A 295 -5.49 -9.90 -13.15
CA THR A 295 -5.54 -9.88 -14.62
C THR A 295 -4.39 -9.07 -15.26
N PHE A 296 -3.74 -8.19 -14.49
CA PHE A 296 -2.62 -7.36 -14.93
C PHE A 296 -1.29 -7.73 -14.26
N GLY A 297 -1.18 -8.93 -13.66
CA GLY A 297 0.08 -9.43 -13.09
C GLY A 297 0.19 -9.37 -11.56
N SER A 298 -0.83 -8.87 -10.85
CA SER A 298 -0.79 -8.88 -9.38
C SER A 298 -0.71 -10.31 -8.82
N ARG A 299 0.16 -10.50 -7.83
CA ARG A 299 0.29 -11.68 -6.96
C ARG A 299 -0.65 -11.62 -5.74
N GLY A 300 -1.45 -10.57 -5.64
CA GLY A 300 -2.39 -10.30 -4.57
C GLY A 300 -1.82 -9.46 -3.44
N SER A 301 -2.43 -9.52 -2.26
CA SER A 301 -1.99 -8.71 -1.10
C SER A 301 -0.65 -9.19 -0.57
N PHE A 302 0.27 -8.26 -0.30
CA PHE A 302 1.57 -8.58 0.31
C PHE A 302 1.43 -9.33 1.63
N PHE A 303 0.42 -8.98 2.42
CA PHE A 303 0.14 -9.61 3.72
C PHE A 303 -0.39 -11.05 3.59
N SER A 304 -0.64 -11.51 2.37
CA SER A 304 -0.98 -12.89 2.03
C SER A 304 0.06 -13.53 1.10
N PHE A 305 1.16 -12.83 0.81
CA PHE A 305 2.25 -13.29 -0.03
C PHE A 305 3.38 -13.83 0.85
N PHE A 306 3.78 -15.09 0.60
CA PHE A 306 4.78 -15.82 1.40
C PHE A 306 5.89 -16.40 0.50
N PRO A 307 6.77 -15.56 -0.07
CA PRO A 307 7.89 -16.03 -0.86
C PRO A 307 8.85 -16.86 0.01
N ALA A 308 9.39 -17.95 -0.56
CA ALA A 308 10.37 -18.78 0.13
C ALA A 308 11.80 -18.21 0.03
N GLU A 309 12.08 -17.55 -1.09
CA GLU A 309 13.35 -16.90 -1.43
C GLU A 309 13.07 -15.73 -2.39
N GLY A 310 14.09 -14.95 -2.70
CA GLY A 310 14.02 -13.82 -3.62
C GLY A 310 14.43 -12.49 -2.99
N SER A 311 14.36 -11.43 -3.78
CA SER A 311 14.68 -10.07 -3.35
C SER A 311 13.57 -9.12 -3.80
N PHE A 312 13.06 -8.32 -2.87
CA PHE A 312 11.83 -7.57 -3.07
C PHE A 312 12.00 -6.10 -2.69
N GLU A 313 11.38 -5.21 -3.47
CA GLU A 313 11.17 -3.82 -3.08
C GLU A 313 9.87 -3.73 -2.30
N CYS A 314 9.89 -3.07 -1.13
CA CYS A 314 8.67 -2.82 -0.36
C CYS A 314 8.53 -1.33 -0.03
N ASN A 315 7.70 -0.62 -0.77
CA ASN A 315 7.31 0.77 -0.48
C ASN A 315 5.83 0.87 -0.06
N PRO A 316 5.48 0.54 1.21
CA PRO A 316 4.12 0.64 1.70
C PRO A 316 3.60 2.08 1.68
N PRO A 317 2.28 2.32 1.57
CA PRO A 317 1.69 3.61 1.89
C PRO A 317 2.20 4.13 3.25
N PHE A 318 2.55 5.42 3.33
CA PHE A 318 3.15 6.04 4.51
C PHE A 318 2.12 6.34 5.61
N GLU A 319 1.34 5.33 5.97
CA GLU A 319 0.44 5.27 7.11
C GLU A 319 1.07 4.35 8.15
N GLU A 320 1.12 4.79 9.41
CA GLU A 320 1.93 4.14 10.45
C GLU A 320 1.49 2.70 10.74
N GLY A 321 0.18 2.43 10.75
CA GLY A 321 -0.35 1.08 10.92
C GLY A 321 0.00 0.16 9.75
N ILE A 322 -0.02 0.67 8.52
CA ILE A 322 0.39 -0.10 7.32
C ILE A 322 1.90 -0.38 7.34
N VAL A 323 2.73 0.61 7.67
CA VAL A 323 4.18 0.44 7.78
C VAL A 323 4.53 -0.58 8.87
N LEU A 324 3.87 -0.51 10.04
CA LEU A 324 4.09 -1.49 11.11
C LEU A 324 3.70 -2.91 10.68
N ARG A 325 2.52 -3.08 10.06
CA ARG A 325 2.09 -4.39 9.56
C ARG A 325 3.04 -4.92 8.47
N CYS A 326 3.59 -4.04 7.64
CA CYS A 326 4.61 -4.39 6.65
C CYS A 326 5.88 -4.89 7.35
N ALA A 327 6.34 -4.19 8.38
CA ALA A 327 7.50 -4.56 9.16
C ALA A 327 7.33 -5.96 9.78
N GLU A 328 6.22 -6.18 10.49
CA GLU A 328 5.89 -7.47 11.12
C GLU A 328 5.86 -8.62 10.11
N HIS A 329 5.26 -8.41 8.93
CA HIS A 329 5.22 -9.42 7.88
C HIS A 329 6.60 -9.72 7.32
N VAL A 330 7.42 -8.70 7.05
CA VAL A 330 8.82 -8.88 6.60
C VAL A 330 9.63 -9.67 7.63
N LEU A 331 9.50 -9.35 8.92
CA LEU A 331 10.21 -10.07 9.99
C LEU A 331 9.77 -11.55 10.08
N LEU A 332 8.47 -11.82 9.93
CA LEU A 332 7.93 -13.19 9.87
C LEU A 332 8.54 -13.97 8.70
N LEU A 333 8.58 -13.38 7.50
CA LEU A 333 9.14 -14.01 6.32
C LEU A 333 10.63 -14.29 6.47
N LEU A 334 11.39 -13.34 7.04
CA LEU A 334 12.83 -13.49 7.28
C LEU A 334 13.13 -14.55 8.35
N SER A 335 12.34 -14.62 9.42
CA SER A 335 12.44 -15.70 10.41
C SER A 335 12.26 -17.08 9.77
N ARG A 336 11.24 -17.21 8.90
CA ARG A 336 11.02 -18.45 8.15
C ARG A 336 12.16 -18.76 7.18
N ALA A 337 12.74 -17.74 6.54
CA ALA A 337 13.89 -17.92 5.65
C ALA A 337 15.15 -18.37 6.41
N GLU A 338 15.35 -17.94 7.66
CA GLU A 338 16.42 -18.49 8.51
C GLU A 338 16.20 -19.98 8.80
N GLU A 339 14.98 -20.36 9.18
CA GLU A 339 14.62 -21.77 9.44
C GLU A 339 14.86 -22.64 8.21
N LEU A 340 14.48 -22.15 7.03
CA LEU A 340 14.63 -22.85 5.75
C LEU A 340 16.02 -22.69 5.12
N LYS A 341 16.87 -21.82 5.67
CA LYS A 341 18.18 -21.44 5.13
C LYS A 341 18.10 -20.97 3.67
N THR A 342 17.08 -20.19 3.35
CA THR A 342 16.85 -19.64 2.01
C THR A 342 17.31 -18.18 1.89
N ALA A 343 17.65 -17.76 0.68
CA ALA A 343 18.09 -16.39 0.41
C ALA A 343 16.89 -15.46 0.26
N LEU A 344 16.61 -14.64 1.26
CA LEU A 344 15.49 -13.69 1.23
C LEU A 344 15.98 -12.28 1.59
N SER A 345 15.53 -11.28 0.83
CA SER A 345 15.93 -9.87 0.96
C SER A 345 14.76 -8.93 0.70
N PHE A 346 14.68 -7.86 1.48
CA PHE A 346 13.73 -6.78 1.32
C PHE A 346 14.44 -5.43 1.40
N ALA A 347 14.23 -4.58 0.39
CA ALA A 347 14.51 -3.15 0.46
C ALA A 347 13.23 -2.43 0.87
N VAL A 348 13.11 -2.04 2.14
CA VAL A 348 11.91 -1.38 2.68
C VAL A 348 12.08 0.13 2.64
N ILE A 349 11.21 0.81 1.90
CA ILE A 349 11.17 2.26 1.76
C ILE A 349 10.13 2.80 2.73
N THR A 350 10.56 3.67 3.64
CA THR A 350 9.67 4.26 4.65
C THR A 350 10.17 5.66 5.00
N PRO A 351 9.31 6.60 5.43
CA PRO A 351 9.78 7.88 5.93
C PRO A 351 10.68 7.69 7.15
N TYR A 352 11.64 8.59 7.32
CA TYR A 352 12.47 8.61 8.52
C TYR A 352 11.62 9.05 9.72
N TRP A 353 11.24 8.10 10.57
CA TRP A 353 10.36 8.30 11.73
C TRP A 353 11.01 7.77 13.03
N PRO A 354 12.14 8.34 13.47
CA PRO A 354 12.79 7.90 14.71
C PRO A 354 11.83 7.98 15.90
N GLY A 355 11.86 6.97 16.77
CA GLY A 355 10.99 6.84 17.94
C GLY A 355 9.56 6.38 17.64
N ARG A 356 9.20 6.12 16.38
CA ARG A 356 7.92 5.46 16.04
C ARG A 356 8.12 3.96 15.92
N LEU A 357 7.22 3.19 16.54
CA LEU A 357 7.29 1.73 16.57
C LEU A 357 7.44 1.14 15.16
N ALA A 358 6.66 1.64 14.19
CA ALA A 358 6.70 1.15 12.81
C ALA A 358 8.10 1.25 12.16
N TRP A 359 8.82 2.34 12.40
CA TRP A 359 10.15 2.56 11.84
C TRP A 359 11.22 1.81 12.63
N GLU A 360 11.15 1.83 13.96
CA GLU A 360 12.09 1.11 14.83
C GLU A 360 12.07 -0.41 14.59
N THR A 361 10.88 -1.00 14.39
CA THR A 361 10.73 -2.43 14.07
C THR A 361 11.51 -2.83 12.80
N VAL A 362 11.63 -1.93 11.83
CA VAL A 362 12.39 -2.16 10.60
C VAL A 362 13.86 -1.80 10.79
N ALA A 363 14.15 -0.60 11.29
CA ALA A 363 15.51 -0.07 11.36
C ALA A 363 16.41 -0.79 12.38
N SER A 364 15.83 -1.27 13.48
CA SER A 364 16.55 -1.87 14.62
C SER A 364 16.40 -3.40 14.68
N SER A 365 15.89 -4.03 13.62
CA SER A 365 15.74 -5.49 13.54
C SER A 365 17.10 -6.21 13.43
N GLN A 366 17.18 -7.42 14.01
CA GLN A 366 18.33 -8.32 13.82
C GLN A 366 18.59 -8.71 12.36
N TYR A 367 17.57 -8.63 11.50
CA TYR A 367 17.71 -8.92 10.07
C TYR A 367 18.21 -7.72 9.26
N THR A 368 18.23 -6.52 9.84
CA THR A 368 18.65 -5.30 9.15
C THR A 368 20.15 -5.33 8.91
N SER A 369 20.55 -5.28 7.63
CA SER A 369 21.95 -5.24 7.22
C SER A 369 22.45 -3.81 7.05
N HIS A 370 21.59 -2.89 6.61
CA HIS A 370 21.93 -1.47 6.45
C HIS A 370 20.67 -0.60 6.48
N VAL A 371 20.82 0.65 6.93
CA VAL A 371 19.79 1.68 6.86
C VAL A 371 20.37 2.89 6.14
N GLU A 372 19.90 3.13 4.91
CA GLU A 372 20.33 4.28 4.13
C GLU A 372 19.31 5.42 4.26
N ARG A 373 19.76 6.58 4.74
CA ARG A 373 18.90 7.77 4.87
C ARG A 373 19.14 8.73 3.71
N ILE A 374 18.06 9.09 3.03
CA ILE A 374 18.03 10.05 1.93
C ILE A 374 17.31 11.30 2.41
N ARG A 375 17.98 12.45 2.35
CA ARG A 375 17.42 13.69 2.90
C ARG A 375 16.28 14.20 2.03
N ARG A 376 15.27 14.81 2.65
CA ARG A 376 14.06 15.38 2.03
C ARG A 376 14.33 16.16 0.74
N ASN A 377 15.38 16.97 0.71
CA ASN A 377 15.68 17.88 -0.40
C ASN A 377 16.56 17.23 -1.49
N GLU A 378 16.95 15.97 -1.31
CA GLU A 378 17.85 15.23 -2.20
C GLU A 378 17.10 14.17 -3.02
N HIS A 379 15.77 14.07 -2.89
CA HIS A 379 14.99 13.07 -3.62
C HIS A 379 13.56 13.47 -3.95
N SER A 380 13.00 12.75 -4.92
CA SER A 380 11.58 12.80 -5.27
C SER A 380 11.02 11.40 -5.50
N PHE A 381 9.70 11.36 -5.69
CA PHE A 381 8.96 10.18 -6.09
C PHE A 381 8.11 10.47 -7.32
N LEU A 382 7.64 9.42 -7.98
CA LEU A 382 6.55 9.49 -8.93
C LEU A 382 5.21 9.66 -8.20
N ASP A 383 4.37 10.59 -8.67
CA ASP A 383 3.04 10.84 -8.12
C ASP A 383 2.16 9.59 -8.28
N GLY A 384 1.44 9.20 -7.23
CA GLY A 384 0.56 8.02 -7.26
C GLY A 384 -0.55 8.09 -8.33
N ALA A 385 -0.90 9.29 -8.79
CA ALA A 385 -1.83 9.52 -9.89
C ALA A 385 -1.13 9.81 -11.23
N GLN A 386 0.10 9.35 -11.43
CA GLN A 386 0.87 9.53 -12.68
C GLN A 386 0.14 9.07 -13.95
N HIS A 387 -0.79 8.12 -13.84
CA HIS A 387 -1.60 7.61 -14.94
C HIS A 387 -2.65 8.63 -15.44
N THR A 388 -2.94 9.68 -14.66
CA THR A 388 -3.91 10.75 -14.99
C THR A 388 -3.28 12.14 -14.93
N LYS A 389 -2.50 12.46 -13.89
CA LYS A 389 -1.91 13.79 -13.70
C LYS A 389 -0.84 14.12 -14.73
N ARG A 390 -0.62 15.42 -14.92
CA ARG A 390 0.48 15.96 -15.74
C ARG A 390 1.80 15.98 -14.99
N LYS A 391 1.77 16.49 -13.75
CA LYS A 391 2.96 16.51 -12.89
C LYS A 391 3.24 15.08 -12.44
N ARG A 392 4.33 14.51 -12.95
CA ARG A 392 4.73 13.12 -12.64
C ARG A 392 5.57 12.99 -11.40
N TYR A 393 6.26 14.06 -10.99
CA TYR A 393 7.21 14.01 -9.88
C TYR A 393 6.75 14.86 -8.71
N ARG A 394 6.98 14.34 -7.51
CA ARG A 394 6.72 15.00 -6.24
C ARG A 394 7.97 14.93 -5.37
N PHE A 395 8.50 16.09 -5.01
CA PHE A 395 9.55 16.18 -3.99
C PHE A 395 9.07 15.57 -2.68
N ALA A 396 9.98 14.88 -2.01
CA ALA A 396 9.68 14.30 -0.71
C ALA A 396 9.33 15.40 0.31
N SER A 397 8.34 15.12 1.16
CA SER A 397 7.95 16.01 2.26
C SER A 397 8.74 15.76 3.55
N SER A 398 9.49 14.67 3.59
CA SER A 398 10.32 14.24 4.70
C SER A 398 11.56 13.50 4.19
N ASP A 399 12.49 13.24 5.08
CA ASP A 399 13.55 12.27 4.82
C ASP A 399 12.93 10.88 4.63
N THR A 400 13.58 10.06 3.81
CA THR A 400 13.21 8.67 3.53
C THR A 400 14.36 7.78 3.95
N THR A 401 14.05 6.61 4.51
CA THR A 401 15.01 5.53 4.74
C THR A 401 14.73 4.37 3.81
N VAL A 402 15.81 3.83 3.24
CA VAL A 402 15.83 2.51 2.60
C VAL A 402 16.50 1.56 3.59
N CYS A 403 15.69 0.74 4.24
CA CYS A 403 16.16 -0.28 5.18
C CYS A 403 16.30 -1.61 4.43
N PHE A 404 17.50 -2.20 4.46
CA PHE A 404 17.76 -3.49 3.85
C PHE A 404 17.66 -4.57 4.93
N LEU A 405 16.68 -5.48 4.79
CA LEU A 405 16.43 -6.57 5.73
C LEU A 405 16.59 -7.90 5.02
N GLN A 406 17.44 -8.76 5.55
CA GLN A 406 17.94 -9.93 4.81
C GLN A 406 18.18 -11.11 5.74
N SER A 407 17.86 -12.32 5.25
CA SER A 407 18.25 -13.55 5.94
C SER A 407 19.77 -13.72 5.88
N SER A 408 20.34 -14.61 6.69
CA SER A 408 21.78 -14.89 6.71
C SER A 408 22.32 -15.31 5.34
N VAL A 409 21.51 -16.06 4.57
CA VAL A 409 21.85 -16.45 3.19
C VAL A 409 21.58 -15.28 2.23
N GLY A 410 20.50 -14.52 2.45
CA GLY A 410 20.18 -13.32 1.69
C GLY A 410 21.28 -12.27 1.75
N LYS A 411 21.88 -12.02 2.93
CA LYS A 411 23.02 -11.08 3.12
C LYS A 411 24.23 -11.45 2.27
N LYS A 412 24.47 -12.74 2.03
CA LYS A 412 25.58 -13.23 1.20
C LYS A 412 25.26 -13.11 -0.29
N ARG A 413 24.03 -13.43 -0.69
CA ARG A 413 23.60 -13.41 -2.11
C ARG A 413 23.36 -11.98 -2.61
N PHE A 414 22.65 -11.17 -1.82
CA PHE A 414 22.20 -9.83 -2.19
C PHE A 414 22.98 -8.79 -1.37
N ALA A 415 24.30 -8.79 -1.47
CA ALA A 415 25.15 -7.97 -0.59
C ALA A 415 24.89 -6.47 -0.77
N VAL A 416 24.60 -5.76 0.32
CA VAL A 416 24.46 -4.30 0.32
C VAL A 416 25.85 -3.65 0.24
N THR A 417 26.29 -3.30 -0.96
CA THR A 417 27.62 -2.74 -1.20
C THR A 417 27.66 -1.21 -1.12
N ALA A 418 28.83 -0.63 -0.83
CA ALA A 418 29.02 0.81 -0.90
C ALA A 418 28.72 1.40 -2.29
N ASN A 419 28.92 0.61 -3.37
CA ASN A 419 28.59 1.05 -4.72
C ASN A 419 27.08 1.16 -4.93
N LEU A 420 26.32 0.14 -4.51
CA LEU A 420 24.87 0.15 -4.51
C LEU A 420 24.32 1.40 -3.80
N LEU A 421 24.81 1.68 -2.59
CA LEU A 421 24.35 2.81 -1.79
C LEU A 421 24.61 4.18 -2.44
N ARG A 422 25.76 4.34 -3.09
CA ARG A 422 26.07 5.57 -3.86
C ARG A 422 25.15 5.71 -5.07
N SER A 423 24.99 4.66 -5.86
CA SER A 423 24.11 4.67 -7.03
C SER A 423 22.66 4.94 -6.64
N LEU A 424 22.21 4.40 -5.50
CA LEU A 424 20.86 4.58 -5.00
C LEU A 424 20.56 6.05 -4.70
N LYS A 425 21.48 6.75 -4.01
CA LYS A 425 21.32 8.19 -3.74
C LYS A 425 21.16 9.01 -5.01
N VAL A 426 21.97 8.72 -6.03
CA VAL A 426 21.87 9.39 -7.33
C VAL A 426 20.54 9.08 -8.01
N ALA A 427 20.10 7.81 -7.99
CA ALA A 427 18.85 7.40 -8.62
C ALA A 427 17.59 8.02 -8.00
N PHE A 428 17.62 8.30 -6.70
CA PHE A 428 16.54 8.99 -5.99
C PHE A 428 16.46 10.49 -6.30
N MET A 429 17.53 11.09 -6.84
CA MET A 429 17.52 12.51 -7.18
C MET A 429 16.39 12.83 -8.16
N PRO A 430 15.79 14.02 -8.07
CA PRO A 430 14.79 14.46 -9.04
C PRO A 430 15.39 14.46 -10.46
N PRO A 431 14.59 14.10 -11.48
CA PRO A 431 15.03 14.29 -12.86
C PRO A 431 15.35 15.78 -13.09
N SER A 432 16.48 16.01 -13.76
CA SER A 432 17.00 17.32 -14.15
C SER A 432 16.09 18.07 -15.10
#